data_AF-A0AA40EPA4-F1
#
_entry.id   AF-A0AA40EPA4-F1
#
_cell.length_a   1.000
_cell.length_b   1.000
_cell.length_c   1.000
_cell.angle_alpha   90.00
_cell.angle_beta   90.00
_cell.angle_gamma   90.00
#
_symmetry.space_group_name_H-M   'P 1'
#
loop_
_entity.id
_entity.type
_entity.pdbx_description
1 polymer ?
#
loop_
_entity_poly.entity_id
_entity_poly.type
_entity_poly.pdbx_seq_one_letter_code
_entity_poly.pdbx_strand_id
1 'polypeptide(L)'
;MPDPPPERFHRVFGFCLLLETRDAIHARTRRTVQKSIQESLAYWPYPFHNLGGAGTHHFDGAADGGLRYGNQGTVDVMKPAQANGFATGPFTAGVGAARELLDGEMRMGVEGFGGEFFDPEEVELYLRMRGVVIPGGVEEVTAVVDVDGFGGVGMGIGLGSSGGGATSESESSSSVDGGTTTTSGWDFGAGSLIDPLLGGMFSQAAPTTTDFMGFSTAAPAKRVTVVVDVNMLITKMTERATCLGRTPGFRREGINAAFWEATRVISS
;
A
#
# COMPACT_ATOMS: atom_id res chain seq x y z
N MET A 1 -3.55 30.46 3.67
CA MET A 1 -2.27 30.85 4.29
C MET A 1 -1.33 31.26 3.16
N PRO A 2 -0.86 32.52 3.09
CA PRO A 2 -0.14 33.02 1.90
C PRO A 2 1.25 32.38 1.70
N ASP A 3 1.88 31.87 2.76
CA ASP A 3 3.19 31.23 2.67
C ASP A 3 3.38 30.18 3.80
N PRO A 4 3.26 28.87 3.53
CA PRO A 4 3.50 27.86 4.56
C PRO A 4 4.99 27.86 4.96
N PRO A 5 5.31 27.53 6.23
CA PRO A 5 6.70 27.36 6.66
C PRO A 5 7.48 26.44 5.70
N PRO A 6 8.71 26.79 5.29
CA PRO A 6 9.50 26.02 4.33
C PRO A 6 9.63 24.54 4.69
N GLU A 7 9.81 24.25 5.98
CA GLU A 7 9.89 22.88 6.52
C GLU A 7 8.62 22.06 6.24
N ARG A 8 7.44 22.67 6.40
CA ARG A 8 6.16 22.00 6.09
C ARG A 8 6.03 21.71 4.60
N PHE A 9 6.50 22.63 3.76
CA PHE A 9 6.49 22.44 2.31
C PHE A 9 7.48 21.34 1.89
N HIS A 10 8.70 21.34 2.44
CA HIS A 10 9.71 20.32 2.16
C HIS A 10 9.29 18.93 2.65
N ARG A 11 8.62 18.84 3.80
CA ARG A 11 8.08 17.57 4.31
C ARG A 11 7.12 16.91 3.31
N VAL A 12 6.23 17.70 2.69
CA VAL A 12 5.21 17.17 1.78
C VAL A 12 5.75 17.04 0.36
N PHE A 13 6.49 18.03 -0.14
CA PHE A 13 6.88 18.14 -1.54
C PHE A 13 8.38 17.94 -1.79
N GLY A 14 9.16 17.50 -0.81
CA GLY A 14 10.62 17.47 -0.91
C GLY A 14 11.15 16.68 -2.12
N PHE A 15 10.54 15.54 -2.45
CA PHE A 15 10.89 14.83 -3.68
C PHE A 15 10.51 15.64 -4.94
N CYS A 16 9.32 16.21 -4.99
CA CYS A 16 8.87 17.05 -6.13
C CYS A 16 9.80 18.26 -6.35
N LEU A 17 10.39 18.81 -5.29
CA LEU A 17 11.32 19.94 -5.36
C LEU A 17 12.64 19.64 -6.08
N LEU A 18 12.98 18.36 -6.26
CA LEU A 18 14.12 17.94 -7.08
C LEU A 18 13.88 18.17 -8.59
N LEU A 19 12.61 18.34 -8.97
CA LEU A 19 12.13 18.23 -10.36
C LEU A 19 11.35 19.46 -10.81
N GLU A 20 10.61 20.06 -9.89
CA GLU A 20 9.66 21.14 -10.14
C GLU A 20 9.93 22.30 -9.18
N THR A 21 9.72 23.53 -9.66
CA THR A 21 9.72 24.71 -8.79
C THR A 21 8.44 24.73 -7.94
N ARG A 22 8.47 25.49 -6.85
CA ARG A 22 7.27 25.72 -6.01
C ARG A 22 6.07 26.24 -6.82
N ASP A 23 6.31 27.14 -7.78
CA ASP A 23 5.25 27.68 -8.65
C ASP A 23 4.66 26.62 -9.57
N ALA A 24 5.49 25.72 -10.09
CA ALA A 24 5.03 24.58 -10.90
C ALA A 24 4.18 23.63 -10.06
N ILE A 25 4.60 23.32 -8.83
CA ILE A 25 3.82 22.50 -7.88
C ILE A 25 2.47 23.17 -7.58
N HIS A 26 2.46 24.49 -7.34
CA HIS A 26 1.23 25.24 -7.08
C HIS A 26 0.29 25.21 -8.30
N ALA A 27 0.81 25.46 -9.51
CA ALA A 27 0.03 25.43 -10.74
C ALA A 27 -0.55 24.03 -11.01
N ARG A 28 0.25 22.97 -10.82
CA ARG A 28 -0.18 21.58 -10.96
C ARG A 28 -1.26 21.21 -9.96
N THR A 29 -1.05 21.50 -8.67
CA THR A 29 -2.00 21.21 -7.60
C THR A 29 -3.32 21.95 -7.84
N ARG A 30 -3.26 23.23 -8.22
CA ARG A 30 -4.45 24.01 -8.58
C ARG A 30 -5.23 23.38 -9.73
N ARG A 31 -4.54 22.92 -10.78
CA ARG A 31 -5.18 22.23 -11.90
C ARG A 31 -5.86 20.93 -11.45
N THR A 32 -5.22 20.15 -10.59
CA THR A 32 -5.81 18.90 -10.07
C THR A 32 -7.08 19.15 -9.27
N VAL A 33 -7.11 20.17 -8.41
CA VAL A 33 -8.30 20.52 -7.61
C VAL A 33 -9.44 21.08 -8.46
N GLN A 34 -9.14 21.59 -9.66
CA GLN A 34 -10.13 22.11 -10.61
C GLN A 34 -10.73 21.03 -11.52
N LYS A 35 -10.26 19.78 -11.45
CA LYS A 35 -10.80 18.67 -12.26
C LYS A 35 -12.26 18.38 -11.93
N SER A 36 -12.99 17.93 -12.94
CA SER A 36 -14.37 17.48 -12.79
C SER A 36 -14.44 16.10 -12.11
N ILE A 37 -15.62 15.73 -11.58
CA ILE A 37 -15.84 14.41 -10.97
C ILE A 37 -15.65 13.25 -11.95
N GLN A 38 -15.71 13.53 -13.26
CA GLN A 38 -15.49 12.55 -14.32
C GLN A 38 -14.01 12.31 -14.61
N GLU A 39 -13.10 13.15 -14.11
CA GLU A 39 -11.66 13.05 -14.36
C GLU A 39 -10.93 12.47 -13.15
N SER A 40 -10.00 11.57 -13.43
CA SER A 40 -9.12 10.99 -12.41
C SER A 40 -8.28 12.09 -11.75
N LEU A 41 -8.07 12.01 -10.44
CA LEU A 41 -7.20 12.95 -9.73
C LEU A 41 -5.71 12.69 -10.00
N ALA A 42 -5.34 11.57 -10.62
CA ALA A 42 -3.97 11.28 -11.00
C ALA A 42 -3.42 12.30 -12.01
N TYR A 43 -2.21 12.80 -11.76
CA TYR A 43 -1.51 13.71 -12.66
C TYR A 43 -0.51 12.92 -13.53
N TRP A 44 -1.02 12.26 -14.56
CA TRP A 44 -0.23 11.45 -15.50
C TRP A 44 0.88 12.18 -16.28
N PRO A 45 0.82 13.51 -16.50
CA PRO A 45 1.97 14.23 -17.06
C PRO A 45 3.20 14.24 -16.14
N TYR A 46 3.09 13.83 -14.87
CA TYR A 46 4.25 13.72 -13.99
C TYR A 46 5.22 12.65 -14.49
N PRO A 47 6.55 12.87 -14.43
CA PRO A 47 7.53 11.96 -15.02
C PRO A 47 7.54 10.53 -14.46
N PHE A 48 7.19 10.36 -13.18
CA PHE A 48 7.27 9.10 -12.45
C PHE A 48 5.89 8.69 -11.93
N HIS A 49 5.38 7.53 -12.34
CA HIS A 49 4.02 7.10 -11.98
C HIS A 49 3.98 6.21 -10.75
N ASN A 50 5.03 5.44 -10.48
CA ASN A 50 5.03 4.43 -9.42
C ASN A 50 6.12 4.66 -8.35
N LEU A 51 6.40 5.92 -8.01
CA LEU A 51 7.40 6.23 -6.98
C LEU A 51 7.10 5.50 -5.68
N GLY A 52 8.12 4.80 -5.15
CA GLY A 52 8.01 4.02 -3.93
C GLY A 52 7.02 2.85 -4.00
N GLY A 53 6.77 2.30 -5.20
CA GLY A 53 5.81 1.21 -5.41
C GLY A 53 4.34 1.65 -5.40
N ALA A 54 4.06 2.95 -5.33
CA ALA A 54 2.68 3.46 -5.31
C ALA A 54 1.94 3.10 -6.62
N GLY A 55 0.77 2.50 -6.51
CA GLY A 55 -0.04 1.99 -7.62
C GLY A 55 0.41 0.63 -8.16
N THR A 56 1.23 -0.13 -7.42
CA THR A 56 1.68 -1.49 -7.79
C THR A 56 1.30 -2.57 -6.77
N HIS A 57 0.74 -2.20 -5.63
CA HIS A 57 0.32 -3.13 -4.59
C HIS A 57 -0.94 -3.87 -5.03
N HIS A 58 -0.86 -5.20 -5.05
CA HIS A 58 -1.97 -6.07 -5.40
C HIS A 58 -2.76 -6.46 -4.14
N PHE A 59 -4.09 -6.28 -4.19
CA PHE A 59 -5.00 -6.58 -3.09
C PHE A 59 -6.05 -7.60 -3.53
N ASP A 60 -5.74 -8.87 -3.34
CA ASP A 60 -6.67 -9.95 -3.62
C ASP A 60 -7.86 -9.89 -2.66
N GLY A 61 -9.08 -10.03 -3.18
CA GLY A 61 -10.29 -10.12 -2.36
C GLY A 61 -10.88 -8.80 -1.85
N ALA A 62 -10.32 -7.64 -2.21
CA ALA A 62 -10.88 -6.32 -1.84
C ALA A 62 -12.14 -5.92 -2.65
N ALA A 63 -12.53 -6.74 -3.64
CA ALA A 63 -13.71 -6.55 -4.47
C ALA A 63 -14.97 -7.08 -3.76
N ASP A 64 -15.41 -6.42 -2.69
CA ASP A 64 -16.72 -6.69 -2.09
C ASP A 64 -17.78 -5.69 -2.59
N GLY A 65 -18.95 -6.22 -2.95
CA GLY A 65 -20.20 -5.45 -3.13
C GLY A 65 -20.35 -4.58 -4.38
N GLY A 66 -19.42 -4.57 -5.35
CA GLY A 66 -19.53 -3.74 -6.56
C GLY A 66 -19.43 -2.23 -6.31
N LEU A 67 -19.04 -1.84 -5.09
CA LEU A 67 -18.79 -0.45 -4.73
C LEU A 67 -17.48 0.01 -5.39
N ARG A 68 -17.59 1.04 -6.23
CA ARG A 68 -16.41 1.68 -6.83
C ARG A 68 -15.47 2.20 -5.75
N TYR A 69 -14.18 2.18 -6.03
CA TYR A 69 -13.14 2.77 -5.18
C TYR A 69 -12.23 3.68 -6.00
N GLY A 70 -11.61 4.65 -5.33
CA GLY A 70 -10.69 5.63 -5.91
C GLY A 70 -11.17 6.22 -7.26
N ASN A 71 -10.31 6.19 -8.29
CA ASN A 71 -10.62 6.78 -9.59
C ASN A 71 -11.43 5.86 -10.53
N GLN A 72 -12.03 4.77 -10.04
CA GLN A 72 -12.81 3.87 -10.89
C GLN A 72 -13.99 4.56 -11.58
N GLY A 73 -14.06 4.38 -12.89
CA GLY A 73 -15.09 4.99 -13.72
C GLY A 73 -14.86 6.46 -14.05
N THR A 74 -13.68 7.00 -13.72
CA THR A 74 -13.20 8.30 -14.20
C THR A 74 -12.33 8.15 -15.44
N VAL A 75 -12.03 9.28 -16.09
CA VAL A 75 -11.15 9.37 -17.24
C VAL A 75 -9.74 9.77 -16.80
N ASP A 76 -8.78 8.92 -17.11
CA ASP A 76 -7.35 9.19 -16.93
C ASP A 76 -6.81 10.06 -18.07
N VAL A 77 -6.74 11.37 -17.84
CA VAL A 77 -6.22 12.33 -18.82
C VAL A 77 -4.70 12.18 -18.97
N MET A 78 -4.22 11.98 -20.20
CA MET A 78 -2.79 11.86 -20.56
C MET A 78 -2.05 10.67 -19.95
N LYS A 79 -2.77 9.63 -19.51
CA LYS A 79 -2.16 8.36 -19.11
C LYS A 79 -1.53 7.67 -20.33
N PRO A 80 -0.26 7.26 -20.26
CA PRO A 80 0.35 6.49 -21.34
C PRO A 80 -0.39 5.17 -21.57
N ALA A 81 -0.51 4.76 -22.83
CA ALA A 81 -1.13 3.49 -23.19
C ALA A 81 -0.37 2.29 -22.61
N GLN A 82 0.95 2.41 -22.47
CA GLN A 82 1.80 1.42 -21.82
C GLN A 82 2.28 1.98 -20.48
N ALA A 83 1.86 1.35 -19.39
CA ALA A 83 2.32 1.69 -18.06
C ALA A 83 3.70 1.04 -17.80
N ASN A 84 4.76 1.81 -18.04
CA ASN A 84 6.14 1.42 -17.70
C ASN A 84 6.68 2.15 -16.46
N GLY A 85 5.80 2.81 -15.71
CA GLY A 85 6.17 3.64 -14.56
C GLY A 85 6.62 5.06 -14.91
N PHE A 86 6.64 5.45 -16.19
CA PHE A 86 7.10 6.76 -16.63
C PHE A 86 6.10 7.45 -17.58
N ALA A 87 6.10 8.78 -17.58
CA ALA A 87 5.41 9.55 -18.62
C ALA A 87 6.10 9.42 -19.98
N THR A 88 5.39 9.77 -21.04
CA THR A 88 5.99 9.94 -22.36
C THR A 88 6.80 11.25 -22.39
N GLY A 89 8.06 11.19 -22.83
CA GLY A 89 8.97 12.34 -22.89
C GLY A 89 8.53 13.45 -23.88
N PRO A 90 9.31 14.54 -24.01
CA PRO A 90 10.72 14.70 -23.60
C PRO A 90 10.92 15.04 -22.13
N PHE A 91 12.00 14.52 -21.54
CA PHE A 91 12.38 14.79 -20.14
C PHE A 91 13.46 15.84 -20.03
N THR A 92 13.39 16.66 -18.98
CA THR A 92 14.43 17.66 -18.67
C THR A 92 15.63 16.99 -18.01
N ALA A 93 16.77 17.69 -17.96
CA ALA A 93 17.96 17.21 -17.26
C ALA A 93 17.69 16.91 -15.76
N GLY A 94 16.82 17.71 -15.11
CA GLY A 94 16.42 17.46 -13.72
C GLY A 94 15.68 16.14 -13.55
N VAL A 95 14.81 15.77 -14.49
CA VAL A 95 14.15 14.45 -14.50
C VAL A 95 15.17 13.32 -14.69
N GLY A 96 16.16 13.51 -15.55
CA GLY A 96 17.26 12.56 -15.72
C GLY A 96 18.03 12.33 -14.42
N ALA A 97 18.46 13.40 -13.76
CA ALA A 97 19.19 13.34 -12.49
C ALA A 97 18.35 12.68 -11.37
N ALA A 98 17.06 13.01 -11.26
CA ALA A 98 16.19 12.38 -10.27
C ALA A 98 15.97 10.89 -10.56
N ARG A 99 15.96 10.48 -11.83
CA ARG A 99 15.83 9.07 -12.21
C ARG A 99 17.04 8.25 -11.73
N GLU A 100 18.24 8.83 -11.68
CA GLU A 100 19.43 8.16 -11.14
C GLU A 100 19.34 7.91 -9.62
N LEU A 101 18.44 8.60 -8.92
CA LEU A 101 18.15 8.39 -7.49
C LEU A 101 17.11 7.29 -7.25
N LEU A 102 16.55 6.69 -8.30
CA LEU A 102 15.54 5.65 -8.22
C LEU A 102 16.15 4.27 -8.47
N ASP A 103 15.72 3.27 -7.72
CA ASP A 103 16.04 1.87 -8.02
C ASP A 103 15.14 1.28 -9.12
N GLY A 104 15.35 0.01 -9.46
CA GLY A 104 14.54 -0.70 -10.48
C GLY A 104 13.06 -0.85 -10.12
N GLU A 105 12.70 -0.73 -8.84
CA GLU A 105 11.32 -0.78 -8.32
C GLU A 105 10.77 0.61 -8.01
N MET A 106 11.41 1.66 -8.54
CA MET A 106 11.03 3.07 -8.38
C MET A 106 11.09 3.56 -6.93
N ARG A 107 11.79 2.87 -6.03
CA ARG A 107 12.03 3.35 -4.66
C ARG A 107 13.04 4.48 -4.68
N MET A 108 12.77 5.49 -3.86
CA MET A 108 13.58 6.71 -3.79
C MET A 108 14.76 6.48 -2.84
N GLY A 109 15.99 6.54 -3.34
CA GLY A 109 17.22 6.45 -2.53
C GLY A 109 17.56 7.73 -1.75
N VAL A 110 16.59 8.62 -1.55
CA VAL A 110 16.77 9.92 -0.89
C VAL A 110 16.38 9.80 0.58
N GLU A 111 17.19 10.37 1.46
CA GLU A 111 16.93 10.39 2.91
C GLU A 111 15.54 10.99 3.20
N GLY A 112 14.76 10.29 4.05
CA GLY A 112 13.39 10.65 4.39
C GLY A 112 12.31 10.21 3.38
N PHE A 113 12.70 9.87 2.14
CA PHE A 113 11.77 9.44 1.08
C PHE A 113 11.89 7.95 0.74
N GLY A 114 12.78 7.20 1.38
CA GLY A 114 12.89 5.75 1.17
C GLY A 114 11.67 4.96 1.64
N GLY A 115 11.58 3.69 1.22
CA GLY A 115 10.50 2.76 1.61
C GLY A 115 9.31 2.73 0.66
N GLU A 116 8.25 2.05 1.09
CA GLU A 116 7.04 1.83 0.29
C GLU A 116 5.97 2.90 0.55
N PHE A 117 5.28 3.26 -0.53
CA PHE A 117 4.15 4.17 -0.50
C PHE A 117 2.94 3.51 -1.13
N PHE A 118 1.78 3.86 -0.58
CA PHE A 118 0.45 3.51 -1.05
C PHE A 118 -0.17 4.77 -1.66
N ASP A 119 -0.74 4.67 -2.86
CA ASP A 119 -1.58 5.74 -3.41
C ASP A 119 -3.01 5.70 -2.83
N PRO A 120 -3.87 6.71 -3.08
CA PRO A 120 -5.22 6.74 -2.51
C PRO A 120 -6.07 5.51 -2.81
N GLU A 121 -5.94 4.92 -4.00
CA GLU A 121 -6.67 3.71 -4.39
C GLU A 121 -6.23 2.53 -3.53
N GLU A 122 -4.93 2.39 -3.36
CA GLU A 122 -4.34 1.34 -2.53
C GLU A 122 -4.66 1.51 -1.05
N VAL A 123 -4.73 2.75 -0.54
CA VAL A 123 -5.17 2.99 0.84
C VAL A 123 -6.61 2.54 1.04
N GLU A 124 -7.50 2.86 0.10
CA GLU A 124 -8.90 2.44 0.19
C GLU A 124 -9.01 0.91 0.19
N LEU A 125 -8.29 0.23 -0.70
CA LEU A 125 -8.25 -1.24 -0.74
C LEU A 125 -7.64 -1.84 0.54
N TYR A 126 -6.57 -1.23 1.05
CA TYR A 126 -5.92 -1.63 2.30
C TYR A 126 -6.87 -1.61 3.49
N LEU A 127 -7.73 -0.59 3.58
CA LEU A 127 -8.78 -0.46 4.59
C LEU A 127 -9.93 -1.44 4.36
N ARG A 128 -10.37 -1.61 3.10
CA ARG A 128 -11.45 -2.56 2.75
C ARG A 128 -11.13 -4.00 3.13
N MET A 129 -9.90 -4.46 2.85
CA MET A 129 -9.44 -5.79 3.27
C MET A 129 -9.49 -6.02 4.79
N ARG A 130 -9.53 -4.95 5.59
CA ARG A 130 -9.62 -4.98 7.06
C ARG A 130 -11.03 -4.75 7.57
N GLY A 131 -12.03 -4.82 6.70
CA GLY A 131 -13.44 -4.65 7.05
C GLY A 131 -13.90 -3.20 7.13
N VAL A 132 -13.09 -2.25 6.65
CA VAL A 132 -13.42 -0.82 6.67
C VAL A 132 -13.79 -0.36 5.26
N VAL A 133 -15.10 -0.23 5.01
CA VAL A 133 -15.64 0.30 3.75
C VAL A 133 -16.23 1.67 4.04
N ILE A 134 -15.75 2.70 3.35
CA ILE A 134 -16.21 4.09 3.52
C ILE A 134 -17.07 4.49 2.31
N PRO A 135 -18.41 4.59 2.46
CA PRO A 135 -19.27 5.10 1.40
C PRO A 135 -18.99 6.58 1.09
N GLY A 136 -19.32 7.01 -0.14
CA GLY A 136 -19.22 8.42 -0.49
C GLY A 136 -20.21 9.28 0.29
N GLY A 137 -19.75 10.41 0.83
CA GLY A 137 -20.60 11.45 1.44
C GLY A 137 -21.07 11.17 2.87
N VAL A 138 -20.49 10.19 3.56
CA VAL A 138 -20.78 9.93 4.99
C VAL A 138 -19.69 10.54 5.89
N GLU A 139 -20.08 10.92 7.11
CA GLU A 139 -19.18 11.54 8.10
C GLU A 139 -18.70 10.53 9.15
N GLU A 140 -19.48 9.49 9.43
CA GLU A 140 -19.12 8.40 10.33
C GLU A 140 -19.39 7.04 9.66
N VAL A 141 -18.54 6.06 9.94
CA VAL A 141 -18.68 4.67 9.47
C VAL A 141 -18.53 3.72 10.64
N THR A 142 -19.46 2.76 10.78
CA THR A 142 -19.28 1.65 11.73
C THR A 142 -18.65 0.46 11.01
N ALA A 143 -17.57 -0.07 11.55
CA ALA A 143 -16.83 -1.21 10.99
C ALA A 143 -16.50 -2.24 12.07
N VAL A 144 -16.42 -3.51 11.68
CA VAL A 144 -15.88 -4.58 12.52
C VAL A 144 -14.47 -4.88 12.03
N VAL A 145 -13.49 -4.59 12.86
CA VAL A 145 -12.07 -4.68 12.49
C VAL A 145 -11.35 -5.71 13.34
N ASP A 146 -10.43 -6.43 12.72
CA ASP A 146 -9.42 -7.21 13.44
C ASP A 146 -8.28 -6.29 13.85
N VAL A 147 -8.11 -6.07 15.16
CA VAL A 147 -7.11 -5.15 15.71
C VAL A 147 -5.68 -5.58 15.30
N ASP A 148 -5.44 -6.89 15.29
CA ASP A 148 -4.11 -7.44 14.97
C ASP A 148 -3.78 -7.25 13.46
N GLY A 149 -4.80 -7.15 12.61
CA GLY A 149 -4.67 -6.88 11.17
C GLY A 149 -4.05 -5.52 10.82
N PHE A 150 -4.02 -4.57 11.75
CA PHE A 150 -3.37 -3.25 11.60
C PHE A 150 -1.92 -3.22 12.12
N GLY A 151 -1.30 -4.40 12.29
CA GLY A 151 0.12 -4.51 12.64
C GLY A 151 0.41 -4.34 14.13
N GLY A 152 -0.55 -4.69 14.99
CA GLY A 152 -0.35 -4.74 16.44
C GLY A 152 0.28 -3.46 16.99
N VAL A 153 -0.26 -2.29 16.63
CA VAL A 153 0.14 -1.07 17.32
C VAL A 153 -0.24 -1.29 18.78
N GLY A 154 0.75 -1.25 19.67
CA GLY A 154 0.59 -1.25 21.12
C GLY A 154 -0.22 -0.02 21.53
N MET A 155 -1.50 -0.08 21.22
CA MET A 155 -2.50 0.87 21.58
C MET A 155 -2.57 0.77 23.09
N GLY A 156 -2.37 1.89 23.79
CA GLY A 156 -2.57 2.02 25.23
C GLY A 156 -4.03 1.86 25.64
N ILE A 157 -4.74 0.88 25.07
CA ILE A 157 -5.94 0.29 25.63
C ILE A 157 -5.44 -0.45 26.86
N GLY A 158 -5.65 0.14 28.04
CA GLY A 158 -5.22 -0.37 29.34
C GLY A 158 -5.85 -1.71 29.70
N LEU A 159 -5.47 -2.78 29.00
CA LEU A 159 -5.57 -4.14 29.48
C LEU A 159 -4.15 -4.58 29.82
N GLY A 160 -3.85 -4.55 31.13
CA GLY A 160 -2.57 -4.99 31.66
C GLY A 160 -2.32 -6.46 31.27
N SER A 161 -1.22 -6.69 30.56
CA SER A 161 -0.61 -8.01 30.49
C SER A 161 0.89 -7.84 30.66
N SER A 162 1.36 -8.34 31.80
CA SER A 162 2.75 -8.41 32.22
C SER A 162 3.50 -9.54 31.54
N GLY A 163 4.76 -9.29 31.17
CA GLY A 163 5.73 -10.30 30.74
C GLY A 163 6.31 -9.87 29.39
N GLY A 164 7.60 -9.58 29.23
CA GLY A 164 8.78 -10.14 29.86
C GLY A 164 9.75 -10.36 28.69
N GLY A 165 10.79 -9.54 28.60
CA GLY A 165 11.63 -9.46 27.41
C GLY A 165 12.54 -10.66 27.19
N ALA A 166 13.02 -10.81 25.95
CA ALA A 166 14.38 -11.21 25.64
C ALA A 166 14.66 -10.91 24.17
N THR A 167 15.72 -10.13 23.97
CA THR A 167 16.47 -9.92 22.73
C THR A 167 17.28 -11.17 22.40
N SER A 168 17.32 -11.58 21.13
CA SER A 168 18.40 -12.42 20.62
C SER A 168 18.54 -12.22 19.11
N GLU A 169 19.58 -11.48 18.74
CA GLU A 169 20.20 -11.43 17.43
C GLU A 169 20.80 -12.80 17.10
N SER A 170 20.73 -13.21 15.84
CA SER A 170 21.59 -14.27 15.32
C SER A 170 21.93 -13.98 13.87
N GLU A 171 23.18 -13.54 13.69
CA GLU A 171 23.88 -13.44 12.42
C GLU A 171 24.18 -14.87 11.92
N SER A 172 23.96 -15.13 10.63
CA SER A 172 24.33 -16.38 9.99
C SER A 172 25.36 -16.12 8.89
N SER A 173 26.63 -16.28 9.24
CA SER A 173 27.73 -16.43 8.30
C SER A 173 27.73 -17.85 7.71
N SER A 174 27.67 -17.97 6.38
CA SER A 174 27.96 -19.24 5.70
C SER A 174 29.15 -19.05 4.76
N SER A 175 30.15 -19.91 4.94
CA SER A 175 31.36 -19.99 4.13
C SER A 175 31.35 -21.31 3.36
N VAL A 176 31.60 -21.18 2.05
CA VAL A 176 32.25 -22.10 1.09
C VAL A 176 32.28 -23.61 1.40
N ASP A 177 31.76 -24.41 0.46
CA ASP A 177 32.68 -25.29 -0.27
C ASP A 177 32.19 -25.61 -1.69
N GLY A 178 33.15 -25.78 -2.61
CA GLY A 178 32.96 -25.91 -4.05
C GLY A 178 32.84 -27.35 -4.54
N GLY A 179 32.39 -27.47 -5.79
CA GLY A 179 32.23 -28.76 -6.47
C GLY A 179 31.77 -28.60 -7.92
N THR A 180 32.72 -28.30 -8.81
CA THR A 180 32.56 -28.17 -10.25
C THR A 180 32.14 -29.50 -10.90
N THR A 181 31.10 -29.53 -11.74
CA THR A 181 31.09 -30.36 -12.95
C THR A 181 30.22 -29.74 -14.03
N THR A 182 30.85 -29.50 -15.16
CA THR A 182 30.36 -29.06 -16.46
C THR A 182 29.40 -30.06 -17.12
N THR A 183 28.32 -29.61 -17.77
CA THR A 183 28.00 -29.92 -19.19
C THR A 183 26.84 -29.03 -19.68
N SER A 184 27.02 -28.45 -20.86
CA SER A 184 26.04 -27.72 -21.68
C SER A 184 24.98 -28.63 -22.32
N GLY A 185 23.76 -28.13 -22.51
CA GLY A 185 22.80 -28.70 -23.46
C GLY A 185 21.41 -28.06 -23.38
N TRP A 186 20.98 -27.41 -24.46
CA TRP A 186 19.62 -26.90 -24.65
C TRP A 186 18.78 -28.02 -25.27
N ASP A 187 17.57 -28.30 -24.74
CA ASP A 187 16.56 -29.07 -25.48
C ASP A 187 15.12 -28.68 -25.08
N PHE A 188 14.25 -28.72 -26.08
CA PHE A 188 12.88 -28.22 -26.17
C PHE A 188 11.86 -29.34 -25.87
N GLY A 189 10.68 -28.95 -25.39
CA GLY A 189 9.43 -29.57 -25.87
C GLY A 189 8.57 -30.34 -24.87
N ALA A 190 7.45 -29.68 -24.50
CA ALA A 190 6.08 -30.19 -24.45
C ALA A 190 5.73 -31.43 -23.60
N GLY A 191 4.97 -31.20 -22.52
CA GLY A 191 4.19 -32.22 -21.82
C GLY A 191 3.17 -31.60 -20.86
N SER A 192 1.94 -31.40 -21.35
CA SER A 192 0.76 -31.08 -20.55
C SER A 192 0.51 -32.13 -19.48
N LEU A 193 0.37 -31.73 -18.20
CA LEU A 193 -0.23 -32.55 -17.14
C LEU A 193 -0.98 -31.64 -16.14
N ILE A 194 -2.27 -31.46 -16.40
CA ILE A 194 -3.40 -31.48 -15.47
C ILE A 194 -3.06 -31.46 -13.96
N ASP A 195 -3.50 -30.38 -13.33
CA ASP A 195 -3.58 -30.09 -11.89
C ASP A 195 -4.58 -31.04 -11.17
N PRO A 196 -4.16 -31.86 -10.18
CA PRO A 196 -5.07 -32.71 -9.43
C PRO A 196 -5.27 -32.19 -8.00
N LEU A 197 -6.12 -31.16 -7.82
CA LEU A 197 -6.62 -30.78 -6.48
C LEU A 197 -8.11 -30.40 -6.49
N LEU A 198 -8.95 -31.16 -7.21
CA LEU A 198 -10.41 -30.97 -7.17
C LEU A 198 -11.25 -32.25 -7.37
N GLY A 199 -11.01 -33.29 -6.59
CA GLY A 199 -11.87 -34.48 -6.61
C GLY A 199 -11.96 -35.17 -5.25
N GLY A 200 -13.01 -34.88 -4.48
CA GLY A 200 -13.18 -35.50 -3.17
C GLY A 200 -14.49 -35.18 -2.44
N MET A 201 -15.63 -35.23 -3.11
CA MET A 201 -16.91 -35.50 -2.46
C MET A 201 -17.35 -36.90 -2.86
N PHE A 202 -17.98 -37.61 -1.92
CA PHE A 202 -18.46 -39.02 -1.98
C PHE A 202 -17.42 -40.10 -1.64
N SER A 203 -17.36 -40.55 -0.38
CA SER A 203 -17.93 -41.84 0.03
C SER A 203 -17.63 -42.15 1.50
N GLN A 204 -18.39 -43.10 2.04
CA GLN A 204 -18.71 -43.39 3.42
C GLN A 204 -17.77 -44.44 4.06
N ALA A 205 -17.68 -44.42 5.40
CA ALA A 205 -17.31 -45.49 6.35
C ALA A 205 -15.89 -45.52 7.01
N ALA A 206 -15.87 -45.08 8.28
CA ALA A 206 -15.30 -45.70 9.50
C ALA A 206 -13.76 -45.91 9.68
N PRO A 207 -13.25 -46.02 10.93
CA PRO A 207 -12.14 -45.19 11.40
C PRO A 207 -10.85 -45.98 11.68
N THR A 208 -9.69 -45.35 11.50
CA THR A 208 -8.45 -45.77 12.15
C THR A 208 -7.64 -44.55 12.56
N THR A 209 -7.30 -44.56 13.84
CA THR A 209 -6.57 -43.55 14.61
C THR A 209 -5.10 -43.56 14.22
N THR A 210 -4.54 -42.42 13.81
CA THR A 210 -3.21 -41.93 14.24
C THR A 210 -2.89 -40.58 13.56
N ASP A 211 -2.72 -39.56 14.41
CA ASP A 211 -1.89 -38.37 14.26
C ASP A 211 -2.13 -37.39 13.09
N PHE A 212 -3.12 -36.53 13.34
CA PHE A 212 -3.36 -35.24 12.69
C PHE A 212 -2.23 -34.25 13.05
N MET A 213 -1.25 -34.07 12.16
CA MET A 213 -0.32 -32.93 12.23
C MET A 213 -0.93 -31.70 11.55
N GLY A 214 -1.28 -30.70 12.37
CA GLY A 214 -0.92 -29.30 12.09
C GLY A 214 -1.74 -28.54 11.06
N PHE A 215 -3.07 -28.47 11.22
CA PHE A 215 -3.76 -27.25 10.78
C PHE A 215 -3.30 -26.13 11.72
N SER A 216 -2.53 -25.17 11.19
CA SER A 216 -2.29 -23.90 11.87
C SER A 216 -3.65 -23.21 12.02
N THR A 217 -4.32 -23.41 13.14
CA THR A 217 -5.49 -22.62 13.51
C THR A 217 -4.97 -21.20 13.69
N ALA A 218 -5.25 -20.33 12.72
CA ALA A 218 -5.04 -18.90 12.86
C ALA A 218 -5.58 -18.46 14.23
N ALA A 219 -4.77 -17.74 15.00
CA ALA A 219 -5.17 -17.24 16.30
C ALA A 219 -6.51 -16.48 16.17
N PRO A 220 -7.40 -16.56 17.17
CA PRO A 220 -8.70 -15.89 17.08
C PRO A 220 -8.49 -14.39 16.92
N ALA A 221 -8.87 -13.87 15.74
CA ALA A 221 -8.85 -12.45 15.43
C ALA A 221 -9.60 -11.66 16.51
N LYS A 222 -8.95 -10.63 17.07
CA LYS A 222 -9.57 -9.72 18.05
C LYS A 222 -10.46 -8.75 17.30
N ARG A 223 -11.68 -9.21 17.01
CA ARG A 223 -12.68 -8.42 16.29
C ARG A 223 -13.35 -7.43 17.24
N VAL A 224 -13.28 -6.15 16.89
CA VAL A 224 -13.87 -5.06 17.66
C VAL A 224 -14.75 -4.23 16.74
N THR A 225 -15.92 -3.82 17.25
CA THR A 225 -16.79 -2.87 16.56
C THR A 225 -16.31 -1.46 16.86
N VAL A 226 -16.06 -0.69 15.81
CA VAL A 226 -15.55 0.66 15.91
C VAL A 226 -16.36 1.64 15.08
N VAL A 227 -16.37 2.90 15.49
CA VAL A 227 -16.87 4.02 14.67
C VAL A 227 -15.69 4.85 14.22
N VAL A 228 -15.60 5.07 12.92
CA VAL A 228 -14.57 5.85 12.25
C VAL A 228 -15.15 7.21 11.89
N ASP A 229 -14.54 8.28 12.37
CA ASP A 229 -14.79 9.66 11.92
C ASP A 229 -14.04 9.90 10.60
N VAL A 230 -14.78 10.06 9.51
CA VAL A 230 -14.23 10.19 8.15
C VAL A 230 -13.45 11.51 7.99
N ASN A 231 -13.93 12.60 8.58
CA ASN A 231 -13.26 13.90 8.48
C ASN A 231 -11.93 13.91 9.26
N MET A 232 -11.93 13.30 10.45
CA MET A 232 -10.72 13.10 11.24
C MET A 232 -9.73 12.21 10.48
N LEU A 233 -10.20 11.10 9.89
CA LEU A 233 -9.36 10.20 9.11
C LEU A 233 -8.67 10.92 7.95
N ILE A 234 -9.43 11.68 7.15
CA ILE A 234 -8.89 12.46 6.02
C ILE A 234 -7.85 13.47 6.52
N THR A 235 -8.13 14.17 7.62
CA THR A 235 -7.21 15.14 8.21
C THR A 235 -5.92 14.48 8.63
N LYS A 236 -6.00 13.38 9.39
CA LYS A 236 -4.83 12.64 9.90
C LYS A 236 -4.02 11.98 8.79
N MET A 237 -4.67 11.49 7.74
CA MET A 237 -3.99 10.99 6.55
C MET A 237 -3.26 12.13 5.82
N THR A 238 -3.90 13.28 5.62
CA THR A 238 -3.31 14.43 4.93
C THR A 238 -2.09 14.98 5.68
N GLU A 239 -2.10 14.95 7.01
CA GLU A 239 -0.95 15.37 7.84
C GLU A 239 0.30 14.51 7.63
N ARG A 240 0.13 13.25 7.21
CA ARG A 240 1.17 12.23 7.03
C ARG A 240 1.49 11.94 5.55
N ALA A 241 0.77 12.57 4.63
CA ALA A 241 0.93 12.35 3.20
C ALA A 241 2.22 12.97 2.66
N THR A 242 2.81 12.31 1.67
CA THR A 242 3.92 12.83 0.86
C THR A 242 3.46 12.99 -0.59
N CYS A 243 3.84 14.07 -1.28
CA CYS A 243 3.51 14.26 -2.68
C CYS A 243 4.50 13.50 -3.56
N LEU A 244 4.00 12.50 -4.30
CA LEU A 244 4.77 11.72 -5.28
C LEU A 244 4.62 12.30 -6.71
N GLY A 245 4.11 13.52 -6.83
CA GLY A 245 3.85 14.17 -8.11
C GLY A 245 2.58 13.70 -8.82
N ARG A 246 2.49 12.41 -9.19
CA ARG A 246 1.29 11.82 -9.81
C ARG A 246 0.11 11.83 -8.83
N THR A 247 0.36 11.36 -7.62
CA THR A 247 -0.63 11.16 -6.54
C THR A 247 0.00 11.52 -5.19
N PRO A 248 -0.79 11.73 -4.13
CA PRO A 248 -0.26 11.64 -2.77
C PRO A 248 0.11 10.17 -2.47
N GLY A 249 1.15 9.99 -1.67
CA GLY A 249 1.63 8.71 -1.18
C GLY A 249 1.54 8.64 0.34
N PHE A 250 1.16 7.47 0.85
CA PHE A 250 0.98 7.20 2.27
C PHE A 250 1.84 6.02 2.70
N ARG A 251 2.48 6.13 3.86
CA ARG A 251 3.19 5.00 4.47
C ARG A 251 2.21 4.13 5.26
N ARG A 252 2.46 2.82 5.33
CA ARG A 252 1.59 1.86 6.01
C ARG A 252 1.34 2.24 7.47
N GLU A 253 2.39 2.56 8.19
CA GLU A 253 2.34 3.02 9.58
C GLU A 253 1.54 4.33 9.73
N GLY A 254 1.62 5.21 8.72
CA GLY A 254 0.86 6.45 8.69
C GLY A 254 -0.64 6.22 8.48
N ILE A 255 -1.01 5.26 7.63
CA ILE A 255 -2.40 4.83 7.41
C ILE A 255 -2.97 4.25 8.71
N ASN A 256 -2.23 3.33 9.35
CA ASN A 256 -2.68 2.68 10.59
C ASN A 256 -2.85 3.68 11.73
N ALA A 257 -1.87 4.58 11.92
CA ALA A 257 -1.96 5.62 12.95
C ALA A 257 -3.14 6.57 12.69
N ALA A 258 -3.34 7.02 11.45
CA ALA A 258 -4.46 7.89 11.09
C ALA A 258 -5.81 7.20 11.31
N PHE A 259 -5.93 5.92 10.95
CA PHE A 259 -7.11 5.11 11.20
C PHE A 259 -7.46 5.07 12.69
N TRP A 260 -6.50 4.70 13.52
CA TRP A 260 -6.72 4.56 14.96
C TRP A 260 -6.98 5.89 15.68
N GLU A 261 -6.34 6.98 15.26
CA GLU A 261 -6.63 8.33 15.78
C GLU A 261 -8.04 8.83 15.42
N ALA A 262 -8.59 8.34 14.31
CA ALA A 262 -9.94 8.68 13.84
C ALA A 262 -11.03 7.72 14.35
N THR A 263 -10.66 6.75 15.19
CA THR A 263 -11.54 5.65 15.57
C THR A 263 -11.89 5.68 17.05
N ARG A 264 -13.18 5.48 17.36
CA ARG A 264 -13.69 5.21 18.71
C ARG A 264 -14.22 3.79 18.82
N VAL A 265 -13.83 3.08 19.88
CA VAL A 265 -14.30 1.71 20.16
C VAL A 265 -15.70 1.78 20.76
N ILE A 266 -16.64 1.00 20.21
CA ILE A 266 -17.92 0.74 20.86
C ILE A 266 -17.71 -0.51 21.73
N SER A 267 -17.55 -0.31 23.04
CA SER A 267 -17.65 -1.43 23.98
C SER A 267 -19.13 -1.80 24.10
N SER A 268 -19.48 -3.03 23.72
CA SER A 268 -20.75 -3.66 24.06
C SER A 268 -20.80 -4.04 25.53
#